data_AF-A0A0F9API2-F1
#
_entry.id   AF-A0A0F9API2-F1
#
_cell.length_a   1.000
_cell.length_b   1.000
_cell.length_c   1.000
_cell.angle_alpha   90.00
_cell.angle_beta   90.00
_cell.angle_gamma   90.00
#
_symmetry.space_group_name_H-M   'P 1'
#
loop_
_entity.id
_entity.type
_entity.pdbx_description
1 polymer ?
#
loop_
_entity_poly.entity_id
_entity_poly.type
_entity_poly.pdbx_seq_one_letter_code
_entity_poly.pdbx_strand_id
1 'polypeptide(L)' 'MGRHPKLDVRRIRAEWVYVGRREAAVLGGVSTNTVDRWVASGELGRALVPSKGVGGRPRLVYCLSDVLALAENRRR' A
#
# COMPACT_ATOMS: atom_id res chain seq x y z
N MET A 1 -0.30 26.63 -7.12
CA MET A 1 -1.38 26.13 -6.25
C MET A 1 -1.90 24.82 -6.82
N GLY A 2 -1.42 23.68 -6.32
CA GLY A 2 -1.87 22.37 -6.80
C GLY A 2 -3.29 22.09 -6.33
N ARG A 3 -4.24 21.96 -7.26
CA ARG A 3 -5.59 21.48 -6.96
C ARG A 3 -5.45 20.06 -6.39
N HIS A 4 -5.68 19.90 -5.09
CA HIS A 4 -5.97 18.59 -4.54
C HIS A 4 -7.28 18.11 -5.18
N PRO A 5 -7.28 17.05 -6.01
CA PRO A 5 -8.52 16.53 -6.57
C PRO A 5 -9.44 16.11 -5.41
N LYS A 6 -10.69 16.58 -5.43
CA LYS A 6 -11.72 16.06 -4.52
C LYS A 6 -11.84 14.57 -4.78
N LEU A 7 -11.48 13.76 -3.79
CA LEU A 7 -11.57 12.30 -3.83
C LEU A 7 -13.05 11.90 -4.02
N ASP A 8 -13.41 11.54 -5.25
CA ASP A 8 -14.67 10.84 -5.52
C ASP A 8 -14.46 9.37 -5.17
N VAL A 9 -15.01 8.94 -4.04
CA VAL A 9 -14.88 7.58 -3.51
C VAL A 9 -15.36 6.52 -4.52
N ARG A 10 -16.28 6.88 -5.42
CA ARG A 10 -16.83 5.98 -6.45
C ARG A 10 -15.89 5.79 -7.65
N ARG A 11 -14.83 6.59 -7.75
CA ARG A 11 -13.87 6.59 -8.87
C ARG A 11 -12.43 6.40 -8.39
N ILE A 12 -12.24 5.94 -7.15
CA ILE A 12 -10.92 5.62 -6.63
C ILE A 12 -10.41 4.39 -7.37
N ARG A 13 -9.46 4.62 -8.27
CA ARG A 13 -8.68 3.52 -8.83
C ARG A 13 -7.75 2.99 -7.74
N ALA A 14 -7.61 1.67 -7.66
CA ALA A 14 -6.74 1.02 -6.67
C ALA A 14 -5.29 1.55 -6.74
N GLU A 15 -4.87 2.06 -7.91
CA GLU A 15 -3.53 2.63 -8.15
C GLU A 15 -3.28 3.92 -7.37
N TRP A 16 -4.32 4.54 -6.82
CA TRP A 16 -4.22 5.75 -6.00
C TRP A 16 -4.39 5.48 -4.51
N VAL A 17 -4.58 4.21 -4.12
CA VAL A 17 -4.79 3.82 -2.72
C VAL A 17 -3.50 3.27 -2.16
N TYR A 18 -2.97 3.99 -1.18
CA TYR A 18 -1.85 3.52 -0.38
C TYR A 18 -2.36 2.98 0.96
N VAL A 19 -1.95 1.76 1.28
CA VAL A 19 -2.39 1.01 2.46
C VAL A 19 -1.20 0.70 3.37
N GLY A 20 -1.43 0.59 4.67
CA GLY A 20 -0.42 0.13 5.62
C GLY A 20 -0.16 -1.38 5.50
N ARG A 21 0.82 -1.87 6.26
CA ARG A 21 1.25 -3.29 6.20
C ARG A 21 0.10 -4.25 6.51
N ARG A 22 -0.68 -3.95 7.55
CA ARG A 22 -1.77 -4.82 8.00
C ARG A 22 -2.91 -4.82 7.00
N GLU A 23 -3.25 -3.65 6.48
CA GLU A 23 -4.29 -3.48 5.46
C GLU A 23 -3.91 -4.18 4.15
N ALA A 24 -2.64 -4.07 3.71
CA ALA A 24 -2.13 -4.79 2.56
C ALA A 24 -2.28 -6.32 2.71
N ALA A 25 -1.94 -6.85 3.88
CA ALA A 25 -2.07 -8.27 4.17
C ALA A 25 -3.53 -8.73 4.11
N VAL A 26 -4.44 -7.99 4.77
CA VAL A 26 -5.87 -8.31 4.80
C VAL A 26 -6.49 -8.23 3.41
N LEU A 27 -6.25 -7.15 2.67
CA LEU A 27 -6.85 -6.94 1.34
C LEU A 27 -6.24 -7.86 0.27
N GLY A 28 -4.95 -8.14 0.35
CA GLY A 28 -4.29 -9.12 -0.52
C GLY A 28 -4.63 -10.58 -0.17
N GLY A 29 -5.24 -10.84 0.98
CA GLY A 29 -5.49 -12.20 1.47
C GLY A 29 -4.18 -12.98 1.70
N VAL A 30 -3.16 -12.31 2.23
CA VAL A 30 -1.83 -12.89 2.51
C VAL A 30 -1.37 -12.55 3.92
N SER A 31 -0.34 -13.22 4.42
CA SER A 31 0.24 -12.91 5.73
C SER A 31 1.05 -11.60 5.70
N THR A 32 1.18 -10.92 6.83
CA THR A 32 2.08 -9.74 6.93
C THR A 32 3.53 -10.10 6.64
N ASN A 33 3.97 -11.32 6.98
CA ASN A 33 5.32 -11.80 6.66
C ASN A 33 5.53 -11.95 5.15
N THR A 34 4.48 -12.31 4.41
CA THR A 34 4.51 -12.38 2.94
C THR A 34 4.72 -10.99 2.35
N VAL A 35 3.99 -9.99 2.86
CA VAL A 35 4.17 -8.58 2.46
C VAL A 35 5.60 -8.12 2.77
N ASP A 36 6.11 -8.40 3.97
CA ASP A 36 7.47 -8.03 4.36
C ASP A 36 8.52 -8.70 3.45
N ARG A 37 8.29 -9.95 3.03
CA ARG A 37 9.15 -10.65 2.08
C ARG A 37 9.14 -9.99 0.71
N TRP A 38 7.99 -9.61 0.17
CA TRP A 38 7.90 -8.89 -1.11
C TRP A 38 8.61 -7.55 -1.08
N VAL A 39 8.54 -6.84 0.05
CA VAL A 39 9.27 -5.59 0.24
C VAL A 39 10.77 -5.85 0.30
N ALA A 40 11.20 -6.89 1.02
CA ALA A 40 12.61 -7.26 1.14
C ALA A 40 13.22 -7.75 -0.18
N SER A 41 12.45 -8.46 -1.01
CA SER A 41 12.87 -8.92 -2.35
C SER A 41 12.81 -7.81 -3.41
N GLY A 42 12.21 -6.66 -3.11
CA GLY A 42 12.01 -5.57 -4.06
C GLY A 42 10.83 -5.77 -5.02
N GLU A 43 10.05 -6.84 -4.85
CA GLU A 43 8.85 -7.11 -5.65
C GLU A 43 7.71 -6.12 -5.34
N LEU A 44 7.63 -5.63 -4.09
CA LEU A 44 6.64 -4.64 -3.67
C LEU A 44 7.30 -3.30 -3.32
N GLY A 45 6.94 -2.26 -4.06
CA GLY A 45 7.36 -0.90 -3.78
C GLY A 45 6.78 -0.38 -2.46
N ARG A 46 7.60 0.38 -1.71
CA ARG A 46 7.18 1.07 -0.48
C ARG A 46 7.28 2.57 -0.65
N ALA A 47 6.23 3.28 -0.26
CA ALA A 47 6.27 4.72 -0.08
C ALA A 47 6.37 5.03 1.41
N LEU A 48 7.12 6.08 1.75
CA LEU A 48 7.25 6.56 3.11
C LEU A 48 6.29 7.73 3.32
N VAL A 49 5.32 7.55 4.21
CA VAL A 49 4.46 8.65 4.66
C VAL A 49 5.12 9.28 5.88
N PRO A 50 5.63 10.52 5.76
CA PRO A 50 6.17 11.23 6.90
C PRO A 50 5.07 11.45 7.93
N SER A 51 5.38 11.25 9.20
CA SER A 51 4.42 11.52 10.26
C SER A 51 4.10 13.02 10.31
N LYS A 52 2.82 13.37 10.37
CA LYS A 52 2.40 14.74 10.67
C LYS A 52 2.45 14.95 12.18
N GLY A 53 3.62 15.32 12.72
CA GLY A 53 3.77 15.73 14.12
C GLY A 53 5.10 15.34 14.79
N VAL A 54 5.40 16.00 15.92
CA VAL A 54 6.57 15.75 16.77
C VAL A 54 6.41 14.40 17.47
N GLY A 55 7.11 13.37 17.00
CA GLY A 55 7.22 12.06 17.68
C GLY A 55 6.56 10.86 16.99
N GLY A 56 5.85 11.03 15.87
CA GLY A 56 5.29 9.88 15.15
C GLY A 56 6.32 9.19 14.24
N ARG A 57 6.42 7.86 14.34
CA ARG A 57 7.30 7.08 13.46
C ARG A 57 6.80 7.16 12.01
N PRO A 58 7.70 7.38 11.03
CA PRO A 58 7.34 7.26 9.61
C PRO A 58 6.65 5.93 9.35
N ARG A 59 5.58 5.95 8.55
CA ARG A 59 4.84 4.73 8.19
C ARG A 59 5.15 4.37 6.76
N LEU A 60 5.51 3.10 6.55
CA LEU A 60 5.58 2.53 5.21
C LEU A 60 4.16 2.24 4.73
N VAL A 61 3.87 2.65 3.51
CA VAL A 61 2.62 2.37 2.82
C VAL A 61 2.91 1.75 1.46
N TYR A 62 1.95 0.97 0.97
CA TYR A 62 2.09 0.15 -0.22
C TYR A 62 0.94 0.46 -1.18
N CYS A 63 1.22 0.48 -2.48
CA CYS A 63 0.18 0.65 -3.50
C CYS A 63 -0.73 -0.59 -3.49
N LEU A 64 -2.04 -0.39 -3.33
CA LEU A 64 -2.98 -1.49 -3.24
C LEU A 64 -3.04 -2.31 -4.54
N SER A 65 -2.92 -1.68 -5.71
CA SER A 65 -2.86 -2.37 -7.01
C SER A 65 -1.72 -3.39 -7.06
N ASP A 66 -0.53 -3.00 -6.61
CA ASP A 66 0.66 -3.83 -6.68
C ASP A 66 0.52 -5.04 -5.73
N VAL A 67 -0.04 -4.81 -4.54
CA VAL A 67 -0.35 -5.88 -3.58
C VAL A 67 -1.33 -6.89 -4.18
N LEU A 68 -2.41 -6.41 -4.82
CA LEU A 68 -3.40 -7.30 -5.44
C LEU A 68 -2.84 -8.06 -6.64
N ALA A 69 -2.02 -7.40 -7.48
CA ALA A 69 -1.37 -8.03 -8.61
C ALA A 69 -0.41 -9.15 -8.18
N LEU A 70 0.41 -8.90 -7.15
CA LEU A 70 1.32 -9.91 -6.60
C LEU A 70 0.56 -11.07 -5.95
N ALA A 71 -0.53 -10.79 -5.23
CA ALA A 71 -1.35 -11.81 -4.61
C ALA A 71 -2.01 -12.72 -5.66
N GLU A 72 -2.56 -12.14 -6.73
CA GLU A 72 -3.21 -12.90 -7.81
C GLU A 72 -2.19 -13.74 -8.59
N ASN A 73 -1.02 -13.20 -8.92
CA ASN A 73 0.03 -13.92 -9.65
C ASN A 73 0.52 -15.18 -8.93
N ARG A 74 0.37 -15.28 -7.60
CA ARG A 74 0.78 -16.45 -6.82
C ARG A 74 -0.35 -17.41 -6.46
N ARG A 75 -1.59 -17.08 -6.82
CA ARG A 75 -2.73 -17.99 -6.74
C ARG A 75 -2.89 -18.87 -7.99
N ARG A 76 -2.31 -18.43 -9.10
CA ARG A 76 -2.19 -19.18 -10.36
C ARG A 76 -0.97 -20.09 -10.33
#